data_AF-A0A936JT80-F1
#
_entry.id   AF-A0A936JT80-F1
#
_cell.length_a   1.000
_cell.length_b   1.000
_cell.length_c   1.000
_cell.angle_alpha   90.00
_cell.angle_beta   90.00
_cell.angle_gamma   90.00
#
_symmetry.space_group_name_H-M   'P 1'
#
loop_
_entity.id
_entity.type
_entity.pdbx_description
1 polymer ?
#
loop_
_entity_poly.entity_id
_entity_poly.type
_entity_poly.pdbx_seq_one_letter_code
_entity_poly.pdbx_strand_id
1 'polypeptide(L)'
;MRIIWFALLAACFLYVVIAYVFLKTPPALQPNPMMPPVFGFVSLTIAVTSFLLPRWLYQQAARAADVKTEEEAAPSAFPGRYRDAMPKRVVFSDPKAAMGKAFACFMTPLILSLALSEAVALFGFVLAQLGNPRPFTAPFFLAGAILIAIRFPTQSTVLGMFERARGASFPSQQS
;
A
#
# COMPACT_ATOMS: atom_id res chain seq x y z
N MET A 1 2.23 -11.16 3.96
CA MET A 1 2.37 -9.72 3.60
C MET A 1 3.81 -9.26 3.59
N ARG A 2 4.55 -9.36 4.71
CA ARG A 2 5.94 -8.88 4.80
C ARG A 2 6.90 -9.54 3.80
N ILE A 3 6.72 -10.83 3.53
CA ILE A 3 7.53 -11.57 2.54
C ILE A 3 7.34 -10.99 1.13
N ILE A 4 6.10 -10.76 0.69
CA ILE A 4 5.79 -10.17 -0.63
C ILE A 4 6.36 -8.76 -0.74
N TRP A 5 6.18 -7.95 0.30
CA TRP A 5 6.76 -6.60 0.35
C TRP A 5 8.29 -6.63 0.20
N PHE A 6 8.96 -7.52 0.93
CA PHE A 6 10.42 -7.66 0.87
C PHE A 6 10.88 -8.17 -0.50
N ALA A 7 10.16 -9.13 -1.07
CA ALA A 7 10.46 -9.67 -2.40
C ALA A 7 10.40 -8.58 -3.49
N LEU A 8 9.37 -7.73 -3.46
CA LEU A 8 9.22 -6.63 -4.43
C LEU A 8 10.26 -5.52 -4.21
N LEU A 9 10.59 -5.22 -2.94
CA LEU A 9 11.68 -4.29 -2.64
C LEU A 9 13.03 -4.83 -3.14
N ALA A 10 13.31 -6.11 -2.90
CA ALA A 10 14.52 -6.77 -3.36
C ALA A 10 14.60 -6.84 -4.89
N ALA A 11 13.47 -7.05 -5.58
CA ALA A 11 13.38 -7.00 -7.04
C ALA A 11 13.79 -5.62 -7.58
N CYS A 12 13.38 -4.52 -6.93
CA CYS A 12 13.85 -3.18 -7.30
C CYS A 12 15.37 -3.05 -7.21
N PHE A 13 16.00 -3.57 -6.16
CA PHE A 13 17.47 -3.58 -6.05
C PHE A 13 18.11 -4.45 -7.12
N LEU A 14 17.51 -5.60 -7.44
CA LEU A 14 17.99 -6.46 -8.51
C LEU A 14 17.98 -5.71 -9.86
N TYR A 15 16.95 -4.94 -10.17
CA TYR A 15 16.89 -4.13 -11.38
C TYR A 15 18.01 -3.08 -11.44
N VAL A 16 18.31 -2.43 -10.31
CA VAL A 16 19.43 -1.48 -10.21
C VAL A 16 20.76 -2.16 -10.49
N VAL A 17 20.98 -3.34 -9.89
CA VAL A 17 22.20 -4.12 -10.10
C VAL A 17 22.33 -4.53 -11.56
N ILE A 18 21.26 -5.03 -12.18
CA ILE A 18 21.27 -5.39 -13.61
C ILE A 18 21.55 -4.15 -14.47
N ALA A 19 20.86 -3.03 -14.22
CA ALA A 19 20.98 -1.79 -14.96
C ALA A 19 22.39 -1.17 -14.95
N TYR A 20 23.10 -1.24 -13.82
CA TYR A 20 24.37 -0.52 -13.66
C TYR A 20 25.61 -1.40 -13.57
N VAL A 21 25.47 -2.69 -13.27
CA VAL A 21 26.61 -3.61 -13.13
C VAL A 21 26.73 -4.52 -14.35
N PHE A 22 25.60 -5.05 -14.82
CA PHE A 22 25.57 -6.06 -15.89
C PHE A 22 25.39 -5.46 -17.29
N LEU A 23 24.61 -4.39 -17.42
CA LEU A 23 24.44 -3.67 -18.68
C LEU A 23 25.63 -2.72 -18.91
N LYS A 24 26.66 -3.23 -19.61
CA LYS A 24 27.92 -2.50 -19.89
C LYS A 24 27.94 -1.73 -21.22
N THR A 25 26.83 -1.70 -21.97
CA THR A 25 26.85 -1.15 -23.34
C THR A 25 25.58 -0.34 -23.60
N PRO A 26 25.68 0.96 -23.96
CA PRO A 26 24.55 1.64 -24.56
C PRO A 26 24.30 1.03 -25.94
N PRO A 27 23.06 0.64 -26.30
CA PRO A 27 22.74 0.42 -27.71
C PRO A 27 23.03 1.74 -28.45
N ALA A 28 23.56 1.63 -29.68
CA ALA A 28 23.92 2.76 -30.54
C ALA A 28 22.72 3.61 -31.02
N LEU A 29 21.58 3.57 -30.32
CA LEU A 29 20.48 4.50 -30.52
C LEU A 29 20.82 5.81 -29.83
N GLN A 30 20.83 6.90 -30.59
CA GLN A 30 20.82 8.24 -30.01
C GLN A 30 19.62 8.35 -29.05
N PRO A 31 19.84 8.59 -27.75
CA PRO A 31 18.75 8.66 -26.78
C PRO A 31 17.77 9.75 -27.18
N ASN A 32 16.50 9.39 -27.40
CA ASN A 32 15.48 10.37 -27.73
C ASN A 32 15.25 11.27 -26.50
N PRO A 33 15.49 12.59 -26.60
CA PRO A 33 15.39 13.52 -25.47
C PRO A 33 13.96 13.63 -24.89
N MET A 34 12.94 13.19 -25.64
CA MET A 34 11.55 13.19 -25.18
C MET A 34 11.20 12.00 -24.27
N MET A 35 12.03 10.95 -24.23
CA MET A 35 11.72 9.75 -23.43
C MET A 35 11.73 10.03 -21.91
N PRO A 36 12.79 10.62 -21.31
CA PRO A 36 12.78 10.90 -19.87
C PRO A 36 11.57 11.72 -19.37
N PRO A 37 11.15 12.83 -20.01
CA PRO A 37 9.99 13.60 -19.54
C PRO A 37 8.67 12.85 -19.71
N VAL A 38 8.49 12.07 -20.77
CA VAL A 38 7.28 11.24 -20.96
C VAL A 38 7.18 10.17 -19.89
N PHE A 39 8.26 9.43 -19.65
CA PHE A 39 8.30 8.43 -18.59
C PHE A 39 8.14 9.08 -17.20
N GLY A 40 8.68 10.28 -17.00
CA GLY A 40 8.50 11.06 -15.77
C GLY A 40 7.04 11.46 -15.53
N PHE A 41 6.33 11.89 -16.58
CA PHE A 41 4.92 12.20 -16.47
C PHE A 41 4.08 10.95 -16.17
N VAL A 42 4.33 9.84 -16.88
CA VAL A 42 3.62 8.57 -16.65
C VAL A 42 3.94 8.00 -15.27
N SER A 43 5.19 8.11 -14.80
CA SER A 43 5.54 7.65 -13.46
C SER A 43 4.83 8.44 -12.37
N LEU A 44 4.63 9.75 -12.57
CA LEU A 44 3.86 10.58 -11.65
C LEU A 44 2.39 10.16 -11.59
N THR A 45 1.76 9.90 -12.74
CA THR A 45 0.35 9.44 -12.77
C THR A 45 0.21 8.07 -12.12
N ILE A 46 1.13 7.14 -12.39
CA ILE A 46 1.17 5.81 -11.73
C ILE A 46 1.40 5.97 -10.23
N ALA A 47 2.33 6.82 -9.80
CA ALA A 47 2.61 7.08 -8.40
C ALA A 47 1.35 7.58 -7.67
N VAL A 48 0.62 8.56 -8.22
CA VAL A 48 -0.65 9.04 -7.63
C VAL A 48 -1.69 7.91 -7.58
N THR A 49 -1.85 7.18 -8.69
CA THR A 49 -2.80 6.07 -8.80
C THR A 49 -2.51 4.98 -7.77
N SER A 50 -1.23 4.71 -7.50
CA SER A 50 -0.78 3.71 -6.52
C SER A 50 -1.12 4.04 -5.07
N PHE A 51 -1.64 5.24 -4.76
CA PHE A 51 -2.20 5.58 -3.45
C PHE A 51 -3.72 5.61 -3.47
N LEU A 52 -4.33 6.15 -4.53
CA LEU A 52 -5.78 6.34 -4.62
C LEU A 52 -6.50 5.02 -4.83
N LEU A 53 -6.05 4.22 -5.80
CA LEU A 53 -6.71 3.00 -6.21
C LEU A 53 -6.75 1.95 -5.08
N PRO A 54 -5.65 1.66 -4.35
CA PRO A 54 -5.69 0.71 -3.25
C PRO A 54 -6.58 1.15 -2.09
N ARG A 55 -6.62 2.46 -1.78
CA ARG A 55 -7.48 2.99 -0.72
C ARG A 55 -8.94 2.80 -1.06
N TRP A 56 -9.32 3.09 -2.30
CA TRP A 56 -10.69 2.91 -2.77
C TRP A 56 -11.11 1.43 -2.77
N LEU A 57 -10.29 0.55 -3.33
CA LEU A 57 -10.54 -0.90 -3.34
C LEU A 57 -10.65 -1.47 -1.93
N TYR A 58 -9.77 -1.04 -1.02
CA TYR A 58 -9.83 -1.46 0.37
C TYR A 58 -11.13 -1.02 1.05
N GLN A 59 -11.54 0.24 0.88
CA GLN A 59 -12.79 0.75 1.46
C GLN A 59 -14.01 0.00 0.92
N GLN A 60 -14.02 -0.30 -0.38
CA GLN A 60 -15.09 -1.08 -1.00
C GLN A 60 -15.13 -2.52 -0.43
N ALA A 61 -13.98 -3.19 -0.38
CA ALA A 61 -13.87 -4.54 0.15
C ALA A 61 -14.22 -4.62 1.64
N ALA A 62 -13.79 -3.65 2.44
CA ALA A 62 -14.09 -3.59 3.86
C ALA A 62 -15.58 -3.35 4.12
N ARG A 63 -16.23 -2.46 3.35
CA ARG A 63 -17.69 -2.23 3.46
C ARG A 63 -18.50 -3.46 3.06
N ALA A 64 -18.07 -4.18 2.03
CA ALA A 64 -18.72 -5.40 1.56
C ALA A 64 -18.44 -6.63 2.43
N ALA A 65 -17.51 -6.54 3.40
CA ALA A 65 -17.19 -7.66 4.27
C ALA A 65 -18.36 -7.98 5.21
N ASP A 66 -18.81 -9.23 5.17
CA ASP A 66 -19.79 -9.76 6.11
C ASP A 66 -19.12 -10.02 7.46
N VAL A 67 -19.27 -9.05 8.38
CA VAL A 67 -18.74 -9.09 9.74
C VAL A 67 -19.83 -8.58 10.68
N LYS A 68 -20.17 -9.42 11.66
CA LYS A 68 -21.15 -9.10 12.69
C LYS A 68 -20.61 -8.03 13.64
N THR A 69 -21.47 -7.07 13.96
CA THR A 69 -21.18 -5.96 14.87
C THR A 69 -22.24 -5.93 15.96
N GLU A 70 -21.80 -5.70 17.19
CA GLU A 70 -22.66 -5.54 18.36
C GLU A 70 -22.54 -4.11 18.89
N GLU A 71 -23.64 -3.57 19.42
CA GLU A 71 -23.64 -2.27 20.10
C GLU A 71 -23.31 -2.49 21.58
N GLU A 72 -22.11 -2.12 22.00
CA GLU A 72 -21.73 -2.12 23.42
C GLU A 72 -21.85 -0.71 24.00
N ALA A 73 -22.36 -0.58 25.23
CA ALA A 73 -22.32 0.68 25.97
C ALA A 73 -20.87 1.06 26.25
N ALA A 74 -20.49 2.32 25.97
CA ALA A 74 -19.10 2.77 26.11
C ALA A 74 -18.52 2.47 27.52
N PRO A 75 -17.26 2.05 27.64
CA PRO A 75 -16.63 1.69 28.92
C PRO A 75 -16.50 2.85 29.92
N SER A 76 -16.74 4.10 29.49
CA SER A 76 -16.88 5.28 30.35
C SER A 76 -18.27 5.39 30.99
N ALA A 77 -19.15 4.41 30.81
CA ALA A 77 -20.48 4.41 31.37
C ALA A 77 -20.43 4.16 32.89
N PHE A 78 -20.93 5.14 33.66
CA PHE A 78 -21.16 5.00 35.09
C PHE A 78 -22.05 3.76 35.37
N PRO A 79 -21.71 2.91 36.36
CA PRO A 79 -22.56 1.78 36.72
C PRO A 79 -23.87 2.31 37.32
N GLY A 80 -24.99 2.18 36.60
CA GLY A 80 -26.31 2.60 37.09
C GLY A 80 -27.40 2.72 36.03
N ARG A 81 -28.60 3.14 36.47
CA ARG A 81 -29.87 3.30 35.72
C ARG A 81 -29.81 4.15 34.44
N TYR A 82 -28.66 4.74 34.10
CA TYR A 82 -28.45 5.62 32.93
C TYR A 82 -27.69 4.94 31.77
N ARG A 83 -27.44 3.62 31.84
CA ARG A 83 -26.72 2.85 30.80
C ARG A 83 -27.38 2.96 29.41
N ASP A 84 -28.71 3.06 29.36
CA ASP A 84 -29.47 3.16 28.10
C ASP A 84 -29.46 4.56 27.46
N ALA A 85 -29.11 5.60 28.24
CA ALA A 85 -29.04 6.99 27.76
C ALA A 85 -27.63 7.40 27.30
N MET A 86 -26.67 6.47 27.34
CA MET A 86 -25.26 6.75 27.04
C MET A 86 -24.88 6.41 25.59
N PRO A 87 -23.85 7.06 25.04
CA PRO A 87 -23.40 6.80 23.68
C PRO A 87 -22.93 5.34 23.55
N LYS A 88 -23.59 4.61 22.64
CA LYS A 88 -23.25 3.23 22.28
C LYS A 88 -22.09 3.22 21.27
N ARG A 89 -21.15 2.30 21.44
CA ARG A 89 -20.05 2.05 20.51
C ARG A 89 -20.35 0.77 19.73
N VAL A 90 -20.19 0.83 18.40
CA VAL A 90 -20.28 -0.37 17.56
C VAL A 90 -18.96 -1.13 17.66
N VAL A 91 -19.01 -2.35 18.16
CA VAL A 91 -17.85 -3.22 18.39
C VAL A 91 -18.00 -4.48 17.53
N PHE A 92 -16.89 -5.05 17.07
CA PHE A 92 -16.93 -6.33 16.36
C PHE A 92 -17.24 -7.46 17.33
N SER A 93 -18.32 -8.22 17.08
CA SER A 93 -18.76 -9.31 17.96
C SER A 93 -17.76 -10.47 18.00
N ASP A 94 -17.06 -10.72 16.89
CA ASP A 94 -15.92 -11.63 16.81
C ASP A 94 -14.67 -10.88 16.32
N PRO A 95 -13.82 -10.41 17.25
CA PRO A 95 -12.62 -9.68 16.91
C PRO A 95 -11.63 -10.49 16.07
N LYS A 96 -11.55 -11.81 16.27
CA LYS A 96 -10.61 -12.67 15.55
C LYS A 96 -11.05 -12.88 14.11
N ALA A 97 -12.34 -13.14 13.88
CA ALA A 97 -12.89 -13.23 12.53
C ALA A 97 -12.81 -11.89 11.79
N ALA A 98 -13.14 -10.78 12.47
CA ALA A 98 -13.03 -9.43 11.90
C ALA A 98 -11.59 -9.09 11.51
N MET A 99 -10.61 -9.45 12.34
CA MET A 99 -9.18 -9.28 12.05
C MET A 99 -8.77 -10.09 10.81
N GLY A 100 -9.15 -11.37 10.72
CA GLY A 100 -8.87 -12.21 9.56
C GLY A 100 -9.43 -11.62 8.26
N LYS A 101 -10.67 -11.12 8.29
CA LYS A 101 -11.30 -10.44 7.16
C LYS A 101 -10.59 -9.14 6.79
N ALA A 102 -10.20 -8.32 7.78
CA ALA A 102 -9.46 -7.09 7.55
C ALA A 102 -8.14 -7.34 6.78
N PHE A 103 -7.39 -8.38 7.17
CA PHE A 103 -6.17 -8.77 6.44
C PHE A 103 -6.47 -9.33 5.05
N ALA A 104 -7.52 -10.13 4.89
CA ALA A 104 -7.92 -10.65 3.58
C ALA A 104 -8.28 -9.52 2.60
N CYS A 105 -9.07 -8.55 3.04
CA CYS A 105 -9.44 -7.36 2.26
C CYS A 105 -8.23 -6.47 1.93
N PHE A 106 -7.16 -6.51 2.74
CA PHE A 106 -5.96 -5.70 2.52
C PHE A 106 -4.96 -6.31 1.52
N MET A 107 -5.00 -7.62 1.27
CA MET A 107 -4.02 -8.29 0.40
C MET A 107 -4.03 -7.77 -1.03
N THR A 108 -5.18 -7.78 -1.70
CA THR A 108 -5.29 -7.40 -3.11
C THR A 108 -4.91 -5.94 -3.35
N PRO A 109 -5.42 -4.96 -2.56
CA PRO A 109 -5.00 -3.58 -2.69
C PRO A 109 -3.50 -3.39 -2.42
N LEU A 110 -2.94 -4.11 -1.44
CA LEU A 110 -1.51 -4.03 -1.13
C LEU A 110 -0.66 -4.50 -2.33
N ILE A 111 -0.94 -5.68 -2.88
CA ILE A 111 -0.20 -6.22 -4.03
C ILE A 111 -0.25 -5.23 -5.20
N LEU A 112 -1.44 -4.70 -5.50
CA LEU A 112 -1.61 -3.72 -6.57
C LEU A 112 -0.80 -2.44 -6.32
N SER A 113 -0.78 -1.96 -5.08
CA SER A 113 0.00 -0.77 -4.71
C SER A 113 1.50 -0.98 -4.87
N LEU A 114 1.99 -2.18 -4.55
CA LEU A 114 3.40 -2.55 -4.67
C LEU A 114 3.80 -2.74 -6.15
N ALA A 115 2.95 -3.40 -6.94
CA ALA A 115 3.18 -3.58 -8.38
C ALA A 115 3.24 -2.23 -9.13
N LEU A 116 2.34 -1.29 -8.80
CA LEU A 116 2.38 0.06 -9.38
C LEU A 116 3.64 0.84 -8.95
N SER A 117 4.11 0.63 -7.73
CA SER A 117 5.36 1.24 -7.25
C SER A 117 6.58 0.65 -7.95
N GLU A 118 6.57 -0.66 -8.19
CA GLU A 118 7.61 -1.37 -8.96
C GLU A 118 7.63 -0.93 -10.43
N ALA A 119 6.46 -0.70 -11.05
CA ALA A 119 6.37 -0.18 -12.42
C ALA A 119 7.13 1.15 -12.59
N VAL A 120 7.13 2.02 -11.57
CA VAL A 120 7.94 3.24 -11.57
C VAL A 120 9.44 2.93 -11.63
N ALA A 121 9.91 1.93 -10.89
CA ALA A 121 11.32 1.50 -10.95
C ALA A 121 11.67 0.88 -12.32
N LEU A 122 10.75 0.11 -12.91
CA LEU A 122 10.93 -0.48 -14.24
C LEU A 122 11.12 0.58 -15.34
N PHE A 123 10.52 1.76 -15.21
CA PHE A 123 10.81 2.86 -16.11
C PHE A 123 12.26 3.32 -16.07
N GLY A 124 12.87 3.36 -14.87
CA GLY A 124 14.30 3.61 -14.72
C GLY A 124 15.16 2.54 -15.39
N PHE A 125 14.72 1.28 -15.28
CA PHE A 125 15.38 0.15 -15.94
C PHE A 125 15.31 0.24 -17.46
N VAL A 126 14.13 0.54 -18.02
CA VAL A 126 13.94 0.73 -19.47
C VAL A 126 14.80 1.91 -19.96
N LEU A 127 14.77 3.05 -19.27
CA LEU A 127 15.59 4.21 -19.65
C LEU A 127 17.10 3.89 -19.62
N ALA A 128 17.55 3.10 -18.64
CA ALA A 128 18.95 2.65 -18.56
C ALA A 128 19.32 1.72 -19.73
N GLN A 129 18.43 0.78 -20.11
CA GLN A 129 18.64 -0.06 -21.29
C GLN A 129 18.68 0.74 -22.59
N LEU A 130 17.91 1.82 -22.69
CA LEU A 130 17.93 2.75 -23.83
C LEU A 130 19.18 3.65 -23.86
N GLY A 131 20.13 3.47 -22.94
CA GLY A 131 21.38 4.23 -22.90
C GLY A 131 21.25 5.63 -22.30
N ASN A 132 20.16 5.94 -21.61
CA ASN A 132 20.05 7.23 -20.91
C ASN A 132 21.04 7.31 -19.75
N PRO A 133 21.63 8.49 -19.49
CA PRO A 133 22.60 8.62 -18.42
C PRO A 133 21.94 8.51 -17.05
N ARG A 134 22.76 8.07 -16.08
CA ARG A 134 22.36 7.79 -14.68
C ARG A 134 21.49 8.87 -14.01
N PRO A 135 21.70 10.18 -14.21
CA PRO A 135 20.87 11.21 -13.59
C PRO A 135 19.38 11.13 -13.98
N PHE A 136 19.05 10.62 -15.17
CA PHE A 136 17.66 10.47 -15.60
C PHE A 136 17.05 9.14 -15.18
N THR A 137 17.84 8.09 -14.99
CA THR A 137 17.35 6.74 -14.66
C THR A 137 17.26 6.49 -13.16
N ALA A 138 18.22 7.00 -12.38
CA ALA A 138 18.30 6.79 -10.93
C ALA A 138 17.09 7.31 -10.14
N PRO A 139 16.47 8.47 -10.46
CA PRO A 139 15.30 8.96 -9.74
C PRO A 139 14.11 7.99 -9.78
N PHE A 140 13.93 7.25 -10.87
CA PHE A 140 12.84 6.27 -11.00
C PHE A 140 13.03 5.07 -10.08
N PHE A 141 14.25 4.54 -9.99
CA PHE A 141 14.57 3.47 -9.05
C PHE A 141 14.38 3.92 -7.61
N LEU A 142 14.87 5.11 -7.28
CA LEU A 142 14.72 5.68 -5.95
C LEU A 142 13.25 5.91 -5.60
N ALA A 143 12.48 6.49 -6.52
CA ALA A 143 11.05 6.72 -6.35
C ALA A 143 10.29 5.40 -6.14
N GLY A 144 10.52 4.40 -6.99
CA GLY A 144 9.88 3.09 -6.83
C GLY A 144 10.23 2.41 -5.50
N ALA A 145 11.51 2.42 -5.11
CA ALA A 145 11.96 1.87 -3.84
C ALA A 145 11.36 2.61 -2.63
N ILE A 146 11.32 3.95 -2.66
CA ILE A 146 10.68 4.76 -1.61
C ILE A 146 9.19 4.46 -1.55
N LEU A 147 8.50 4.40 -2.69
CA LEU A 147 7.07 4.09 -2.75
C LEU A 147 6.77 2.70 -2.17
N ILE A 148 7.60 1.69 -2.44
CA ILE A 148 7.48 0.39 -1.79
C ILE A 148 7.75 0.52 -0.29
N ALA A 149 8.82 1.20 0.11
CA ALA A 149 9.26 1.30 1.49
C ALA A 149 8.20 1.88 2.43
N ILE A 150 7.56 2.99 2.03
CA ILE A 150 6.51 3.65 2.82
C ILE A 150 5.22 2.81 2.95
N ARG A 151 5.04 1.76 2.13
CA ARG A 151 3.87 0.87 2.14
C ARG A 151 4.06 -0.36 3.02
N PHE A 152 4.96 -0.29 3.99
CA PHE A 152 5.22 -1.40 4.89
C PHE A 152 3.92 -1.83 5.62
N PRO A 153 3.53 -3.12 5.53
CA PRO A 153 2.25 -3.58 6.07
C PRO A 153 2.34 -3.72 7.60
N THR A 154 1.82 -2.73 8.33
CA THR A 154 1.68 -2.75 9.79
C THR A 154 0.27 -3.17 10.20
N GLN A 155 0.16 -3.95 11.29
CA GLN A 155 -1.14 -4.42 11.77
C GLN A 155 -2.06 -3.26 12.20
N SER A 156 -1.51 -2.25 12.88
CA SER A 156 -2.24 -1.05 13.30
C SER A 156 -2.87 -0.30 12.13
N THR A 157 -2.17 -0.20 11.00
CA THR A 157 -2.71 0.44 9.80
C THR A 157 -3.87 -0.36 9.21
N VAL A 158 -3.71 -1.68 9.08
CA VAL A 158 -4.77 -2.55 8.52
C VAL A 158 -6.03 -2.50 9.39
N LEU A 159 -5.88 -2.62 10.71
CA LEU A 159 -7.01 -2.59 11.64
C LEU A 159 -7.67 -1.22 11.67
N GLY A 160 -6.90 -0.14 11.82
CA GLY A 160 -7.45 1.22 11.88
C GLY A 160 -8.16 1.63 10.59
N MET A 161 -7.72 1.17 9.42
CA MET A 161 -8.48 1.38 8.19
C MET A 161 -9.79 0.59 8.16
N PHE A 162 -9.79 -0.64 8.69
CA PHE A 162 -10.99 -1.47 8.76
C PHE A 162 -12.05 -0.85 9.68
N GLU A 163 -11.60 -0.37 10.84
CA GLU A 163 -12.45 0.35 11.80
C GLU A 163 -13.08 1.58 11.17
N ARG A 164 -12.28 2.42 10.50
CA ARG A 164 -12.78 3.61 9.79
C ARG A 164 -13.76 3.28 8.68
N ALA A 165 -13.53 2.18 7.96
CA ALA A 165 -14.40 1.78 6.86
C ALA A 165 -15.77 1.24 7.34
N ARG A 166 -15.81 0.60 8.50
CA ARG A 166 -17.02 0.00 9.08
C ARG A 166 -17.71 0.86 10.16
N GLY A 167 -17.05 1.89 10.67
CA GLY A 167 -17.55 2.66 11.81
C GLY A 167 -17.62 1.86 13.11
N ALA A 168 -16.88 0.76 13.19
CA ALA A 168 -16.85 -0.15 14.32
C ALA A 168 -15.42 -0.28 14.85
N SER A 169 -15.27 -0.61 16.12
CA SER A 169 -13.96 -0.73 16.77
C SER A 169 -13.65 -2.15 17.20
N PHE A 170 -12.36 -2.49 17.20
CA PHE A 170 -11.88 -3.65 17.93
C PHE A 170 -11.96 -3.36 19.44
N PRO A 171 -12.37 -4.35 20.27
CA PRO A 171 -12.28 -4.22 21.71
C PRO A 171 -10.84 -3.89 22.08
N SER A 172 -10.63 -2.90 22.95
CA SER A 172 -9.30 -2.62 23.48
C SER A 172 -8.81 -3.90 24.15
N GLN A 173 -7.77 -4.52 23.59
CA GLN A 173 -7.02 -5.56 24.29
C GLN A 173 -6.52 -4.88 25.57
N GLN A 174 -7.20 -5.12 26.69
CA GLN A 174 -6.65 -4.85 28.02
C GLN A 174 -5.43 -5.77 28.13
N SER A 175 -4.27 -5.20 27.81
CA SER A 175 -2.96 -5.78 28.11
C SER A 175 -2.70 -5.70 29.60
#